data_AF-A0AAD4DTR3-F1
#
_entry.id   AF-A0AAD4DTR3-F1
#
_cell.length_a   1.000
_cell.length_b   1.000
_cell.length_c   1.000
_cell.angle_alpha   90.00
_cell.angle_beta   90.00
_cell.angle_gamma   90.00
#
_symmetry.space_group_name_H-M   'P 1'
#
loop_
_entity.id
_entity.type
_entity.pdbx_description
1 polymer ?
#
loop_
_entity_poly.entity_id
_entity_poly.type
_entity_poly.pdbx_seq_one_letter_code
_entity_poly.pdbx_strand_id
1 'polypeptide(L)'
;MSQSPNDYLREWKFRTNDYLRILHEREAPPEDKTCCTCGSEFPAYRCYDCLGNPVFCLKCCRDEHRRLPFHEIGKWNGGFFEETSLTKIDMEIYLGHQGMPCPALGDIHEWEDTDEPIYQPAEDFPTILEPPFLNRKQCITIVDKSGVHSIMIRFCQCPNACTPDKQLFEMAMFPASFTRPKTAFTFPVLDGFALDNLECRTSAMNYYNKLRRMTSSIFPHLVPDRYRELMRVARQWRQLTHITVTYFRIIRGNGRA
;
A
#
# COMPACT_ATOMS: atom_id res chain seq x y z
N MET A 1 22.37 29.71 28.92
CA MET A 1 21.43 30.52 28.09
C MET A 1 20.86 29.59 27.04
N SER A 2 19.54 29.54 26.86
CA SER A 2 18.93 28.75 25.78
C SER A 2 19.22 29.40 24.44
N GLN A 3 19.75 28.66 23.47
CA GLN A 3 19.90 29.12 22.09
C GLN A 3 18.54 29.52 21.51
N SER A 4 18.49 30.66 20.82
CA SER A 4 17.29 31.07 20.08
C SER A 4 17.16 30.29 18.76
N PRO A 5 15.97 30.20 18.15
CA PRO A 5 15.82 29.63 16.81
C PRO A 5 16.78 30.22 15.76
N ASN A 6 17.09 31.52 15.86
CA ASN A 6 18.02 32.18 14.95
C ASN A 6 19.48 31.78 15.18
N ASP A 7 19.85 31.42 16.41
CA ASP A 7 21.21 30.95 16.70
C ASP A 7 21.45 29.58 16.05
N TYR A 8 20.47 28.67 16.12
CA TYR A 8 20.52 27.39 15.40
C TYR A 8 20.63 27.56 13.87
N LEU A 9 19.92 28.53 13.28
CA LEU A 9 20.02 28.80 11.84
C LEU A 9 21.41 29.33 11.45
N ARG A 10 22.04 30.14 12.30
CA ARG A 10 23.43 30.61 12.09
C ARG A 10 24.42 29.45 12.14
N GLU A 11 24.24 28.52 13.07
CA GLU A 11 25.06 27.31 13.17
C GLU A 11 24.84 26.37 11.98
N TRP A 12 23.59 26.19 11.55
CA TRP A 12 23.25 25.35 10.40
C TRP A 12 23.89 25.82 9.09
N LYS A 13 24.03 27.14 8.90
CA LYS A 13 24.66 27.72 7.70
C LYS A 13 26.04 27.13 7.40
N PHE A 14 26.82 26.81 8.43
CA PHE A 14 28.15 26.22 8.25
C PHE A 14 28.11 24.73 7.90
N ARG A 15 26.98 24.05 8.12
CA ARG A 15 26.75 22.63 7.82
C ARG A 15 26.08 22.40 6.46
N THR A 16 25.60 23.46 5.82
CA THR A 16 24.78 23.37 4.59
C THR A 16 25.48 22.57 3.48
N ASN A 17 26.76 22.82 3.23
CA ASN A 17 27.49 22.12 2.16
C ASN A 17 27.66 20.62 2.44
N ASP A 18 27.90 20.23 3.70
CA ASP A 18 27.97 18.81 4.07
C ASP A 18 26.63 18.11 3.90
N TYR A 19 25.54 18.77 4.29
CA TYR A 19 24.20 18.21 4.14
C TYR A 19 23.77 18.12 2.69
N LEU A 20 24.11 19.12 1.86
CA LEU A 20 23.85 19.09 0.42
C LEU A 20 24.58 17.93 -0.26
N ARG A 21 25.86 17.70 0.08
CA ARG A 21 26.61 16.55 -0.42
C ARG A 21 25.90 15.23 -0.07
N ILE A 22 25.50 15.05 1.19
CA ILE A 22 24.77 13.85 1.64
C ILE A 22 23.44 13.72 0.89
N LEU A 23 22.70 14.80 0.68
CA LEU A 23 21.44 14.77 -0.09
C LEU A 23 21.69 14.35 -1.54
N HIS A 24 22.72 14.87 -2.20
CA HIS A 24 23.07 14.48 -3.56
C HIS A 24 23.50 13.02 -3.67
N GLU A 25 24.33 12.53 -2.74
CA GLU A 25 24.74 11.12 -2.69
C GLU A 25 23.54 10.17 -2.51
N ARG A 26 22.45 10.64 -1.88
CA ARG A 26 21.22 9.86 -1.70
C ARG A 26 20.35 9.76 -2.94
N GLU A 27 20.56 10.59 -3.97
CA GLU A 27 19.79 10.53 -5.22
C GLU A 27 20.25 9.38 -6.14
N ALA A 28 21.44 8.83 -5.92
CA ALA A 28 22.02 7.72 -6.69
C ALA A 28 22.11 6.42 -5.85
N PRO A 29 22.11 5.22 -6.45
CA PRO A 29 22.41 3.99 -5.73
C PRO A 29 23.85 4.04 -5.17
N PRO A 30 24.18 3.19 -4.18
CA PRO A 30 25.56 2.96 -3.76
C PRO A 30 26.49 2.71 -4.97
N GLU A 31 27.75 3.12 -4.88
CA GLU A 31 28.72 2.99 -5.98
C GLU A 31 28.91 1.53 -6.42
N ASP A 32 28.89 0.61 -5.46
CA ASP A 32 28.97 -0.84 -5.67
C ASP A 32 27.64 -1.44 -6.16
N LYS A 33 26.55 -0.66 -6.17
CA LYS A 33 25.19 -1.05 -6.61
C LYS A 33 24.71 -2.35 -5.95
N THR A 34 25.11 -2.59 -4.71
CA THR A 34 24.76 -3.81 -3.98
C THR A 34 23.43 -3.67 -3.26
N CYS A 35 22.73 -4.79 -3.12
CA CYS A 35 21.57 -4.89 -2.25
C CYS A 35 21.99 -4.82 -0.78
N CYS A 36 21.35 -3.95 0.03
CA CYS A 36 21.67 -3.80 1.45
C CYS A 36 21.41 -5.05 2.31
N THR A 37 20.61 -6.01 1.82
CA THR A 37 20.25 -7.24 2.56
C THR A 37 21.12 -8.42 2.19
N CYS A 38 21.38 -8.66 0.90
CA CYS A 38 22.06 -9.88 0.42
C CYS A 38 23.37 -9.61 -0.35
N GLY A 39 23.74 -8.35 -0.58
CA GLY A 39 24.99 -7.97 -1.26
C GLY A 39 24.99 -8.22 -2.77
N SER A 40 23.87 -8.64 -3.36
CA SER A 40 23.79 -9.00 -4.77
C SER A 40 23.83 -7.78 -5.70
N GLU A 41 24.55 -7.86 -6.83
CA GLU A 41 24.59 -6.84 -7.89
C GLU A 41 23.40 -7.00 -8.84
N PHE A 42 22.35 -6.18 -8.69
CA PHE A 42 21.12 -6.30 -9.48
C PHE A 42 20.42 -4.95 -9.64
N PRO A 43 19.40 -4.81 -10.52
CA PRO A 43 18.63 -3.59 -10.61
C PRO A 43 18.19 -3.12 -9.22
N ALA A 44 18.64 -1.90 -8.90
CA ALA A 44 18.50 -1.27 -7.61
C ALA A 44 17.09 -0.71 -7.45
N TYR A 45 16.38 -1.17 -6.42
CA TYR A 45 15.11 -0.61 -5.97
C TYR A 45 15.33 0.16 -4.68
N ARG A 46 15.00 1.44 -4.68
CA ARG A 46 15.05 2.28 -3.47
C ARG A 46 13.67 2.37 -2.85
N CYS A 47 13.57 2.23 -1.54
CA CYS A 47 12.36 2.60 -0.80
C CYS A 47 12.49 4.01 -0.24
N TYR A 48 11.43 4.82 -0.34
CA TYR A 48 11.42 6.19 0.17
C TYR A 48 10.89 6.31 1.61
N ASP A 49 10.10 5.34 2.04
CA ASP A 49 9.50 5.31 3.37
C ASP A 49 10.32 4.53 4.41
N CYS A 50 11.14 3.57 3.97
CA CYS A 50 12.04 2.85 4.86
C CYS A 50 13.13 3.80 5.38
N LEU A 51 13.42 3.69 6.68
CA LEU A 51 14.43 4.53 7.33
C LEU A 51 15.78 4.41 6.62
N GLY A 52 16.34 5.55 6.22
CA GLY A 52 17.62 5.61 5.54
C GLY A 52 17.54 5.49 4.01
N ASN A 53 16.36 5.26 3.44
CA ASN A 53 16.13 5.05 2.01
C ASN A 53 16.99 3.93 1.41
N PRO A 54 16.95 2.71 1.97
CA PRO A 54 17.79 1.59 1.54
C PRO A 54 17.53 1.18 0.09
N VAL A 55 18.55 0.56 -0.51
CA VAL A 55 18.51 0.01 -1.87
C VAL A 55 18.53 -1.52 -1.81
N PHE A 56 17.59 -2.14 -2.52
CA PHE A 56 17.35 -3.57 -2.55
C PHE A 56 17.48 -4.14 -3.96
N CYS A 57 17.79 -5.42 -4.08
CA CYS A 57 17.44 -6.19 -5.28
C CYS A 57 15.93 -6.48 -5.30
N LEU A 58 15.41 -6.96 -6.44
CA LEU A 58 13.99 -7.26 -6.62
C LEU A 58 13.42 -8.18 -5.52
N LYS A 59 14.11 -9.28 -5.20
CA LYS A 59 13.66 -10.25 -4.20
C LYS A 59 13.60 -9.65 -2.80
N CYS A 60 14.71 -9.05 -2.34
CA CYS A 60 14.76 -8.42 -1.02
C CYS A 60 13.77 -7.25 -0.89
N CYS A 61 13.52 -6.52 -1.98
CA CYS A 61 12.49 -5.49 -2.00
C CYS A 61 11.10 -6.09 -1.72
N ARG A 62 10.73 -7.18 -2.41
CA ARG A 62 9.43 -7.86 -2.18
C ARG A 62 9.32 -8.41 -0.75
N ASP A 63 10.38 -9.04 -0.26
CA ASP A 63 10.40 -9.68 1.05
C ASP A 63 10.28 -8.65 2.18
N GLU A 64 11.04 -7.56 2.12
CA GLU A 64 11.03 -6.48 3.12
C GLU A 64 9.66 -5.78 3.18
N HIS A 65 9.06 -5.50 2.02
CA HIS A 65 7.82 -4.75 1.94
C HIS A 65 6.57 -5.60 2.14
N ARG A 66 6.67 -6.92 2.33
CA ARG A 66 5.52 -7.83 2.46
C ARG A 66 4.45 -7.36 3.46
N ARG A 67 4.88 -6.74 4.56
CA ARG A 67 3.99 -6.18 5.61
C ARG A 67 3.80 -4.67 5.51
N LEU A 68 4.46 -4.03 4.55
CA LEU A 68 4.46 -2.59 4.29
C LEU A 68 4.15 -2.35 2.79
N PRO A 69 3.01 -2.87 2.28
CA PRO A 69 2.72 -2.91 0.83
C PRO A 69 2.40 -1.54 0.21
N PHE A 70 2.35 -0.48 1.04
CA PHE A 70 2.01 0.88 0.63
C PHE A 70 3.23 1.80 0.59
N HIS A 71 4.43 1.27 0.85
CA HIS A 71 5.65 2.07 0.73
C HIS A 71 5.91 2.47 -0.72
N GLU A 72 6.34 3.71 -0.91
CA GLU A 72 6.77 4.25 -2.19
C GLU A 72 8.18 3.78 -2.52
N ILE A 73 8.36 3.33 -3.76
CA ILE A 73 9.63 2.80 -4.24
C ILE A 73 10.02 3.41 -5.59
N GLY A 74 11.32 3.42 -5.87
CA GLY A 74 11.88 3.83 -7.14
C GLY A 74 12.74 2.74 -7.74
N LYS A 75 12.74 2.61 -9.06
CA LYS A 75 13.63 1.70 -9.79
C LYS A 75 14.77 2.50 -10.44
N TRP A 76 16.00 2.03 -10.30
CA TRP A 76 17.12 2.65 -10.99
C TRP A 76 17.06 2.36 -12.49
N ASN A 77 17.03 3.42 -13.32
CA ASN A 77 17.02 3.29 -14.79
C ASN A 77 18.40 3.52 -15.44
N GLY A 78 19.45 3.76 -14.65
CA GLY A 78 20.79 4.10 -15.11
C GLY A 78 21.19 5.55 -14.87
N GLY A 79 20.22 6.48 -14.74
CA GLY A 79 20.47 7.89 -14.47
C GLY A 79 19.79 8.42 -13.20
N PHE A 80 18.55 8.01 -12.95
CA PHE A 80 17.79 8.40 -11.75
C PHE A 80 16.87 7.26 -11.31
N PHE A 81 16.30 7.39 -10.11
CA PHE A 81 15.24 6.50 -9.65
C PHE A 81 13.90 6.93 -10.26
N GLU A 82 13.39 6.13 -11.19
CA GLU A 82 12.05 6.32 -11.74
C GLU A 82 10.99 5.83 -10.76
N GLU A 83 9.88 6.56 -10.65
CA GLU A 83 8.77 6.20 -9.78
C GLU A 83 8.18 4.84 -10.21
N THR A 84 8.10 3.91 -9.26
CA THR A 84 7.45 2.61 -9.47
C THR A 84 6.63 2.24 -8.25
N SER A 85 5.84 1.17 -8.36
CA SER A 85 5.04 0.67 -7.25
C SER A 85 5.37 -0.79 -6.96
N LEU A 86 5.09 -1.22 -5.74
CA LEU A 86 5.26 -2.61 -5.35
C LEU A 86 4.43 -3.56 -6.25
N THR A 87 3.27 -3.12 -6.71
CA THR A 87 2.44 -3.89 -7.66
C THR A 87 3.10 -4.06 -9.02
N LYS A 88 3.84 -3.06 -9.52
CA LYS A 88 4.58 -3.16 -10.80
C LYS A 88 5.74 -4.15 -10.74
N ILE A 89 6.17 -4.52 -9.54
CA ILE A 89 7.14 -5.57 -9.30
C ILE A 89 6.47 -6.83 -8.76
N ASP A 90 5.24 -7.15 -9.16
CA ASP A 90 4.47 -8.35 -8.78
C ASP A 90 4.37 -8.63 -7.27
N MET A 91 4.37 -7.59 -6.45
CA MET A 91 4.04 -7.76 -5.04
C MET A 91 2.54 -8.03 -4.87
N GLU A 92 2.21 -9.11 -4.19
CA GLU A 92 0.84 -9.51 -3.88
C GLU A 92 0.58 -9.44 -2.37
N ILE A 93 -0.61 -8.95 -1.99
CA ILE A 93 -1.10 -9.06 -0.61
C ILE A 93 -1.97 -10.32 -0.51
N TYR A 94 -1.62 -11.20 0.42
CA TYR A 94 -2.44 -12.36 0.76
C TYR A 94 -3.36 -12.00 1.93
N LEU A 95 -4.66 -12.25 1.78
CA LEU A 95 -5.62 -12.08 2.87
C LEU A 95 -5.79 -13.40 3.62
N GLY A 96 -6.00 -13.28 4.93
CA GLY A 96 -5.96 -14.44 5.83
C GLY A 96 -4.53 -14.94 6.04
N HIS A 97 -4.40 -16.01 6.84
CA HIS A 97 -3.11 -16.66 7.14
C HIS A 97 -1.97 -15.69 7.52
N GLN A 98 -2.29 -14.59 8.21
CA GLN A 98 -1.33 -13.56 8.61
C GLN A 98 -0.51 -12.97 7.44
N GLY A 99 -1.07 -12.92 6.23
CA GLY A 99 -0.37 -12.43 5.03
C GLY A 99 0.45 -13.49 4.29
N MET A 100 0.27 -14.77 4.62
CA MET A 100 0.88 -15.89 3.91
C MET A 100 -0.01 -16.43 2.78
N PRO A 101 0.56 -17.00 1.70
CA PRO A 101 -0.18 -17.75 0.70
C PRO A 101 -1.15 -18.72 1.35
N CYS A 102 -2.39 -18.69 0.88
CA CYS A 102 -3.38 -19.64 1.33
C CYS A 102 -2.99 -21.04 0.81
N PRO A 103 -2.87 -22.06 1.68
CA PRO A 103 -2.51 -23.41 1.25
C PRO A 103 -3.56 -24.04 0.32
N ALA A 104 -4.80 -23.53 0.35
CA ALA A 104 -5.88 -23.99 -0.52
C ALA A 104 -5.81 -23.39 -1.94
N LEU A 105 -4.91 -22.43 -2.23
CA LEU A 105 -4.80 -21.84 -3.56
C LEU A 105 -4.13 -22.78 -4.59
N GLY A 106 -3.61 -23.93 -4.16
CA GLY A 106 -2.80 -24.82 -5.00
C GLY A 106 -1.45 -24.18 -5.34
N ASP A 107 -0.40 -24.99 -5.49
CA ASP A 107 0.88 -24.49 -5.99
C ASP A 107 0.64 -23.89 -7.38
N ILE A 108 0.84 -22.57 -7.50
CA ILE A 108 0.95 -21.90 -8.78
C ILE A 108 2.24 -22.44 -9.39
N HIS A 109 2.16 -23.51 -10.17
CA HIS A 109 3.24 -23.88 -11.06
C HIS A 109 3.43 -22.69 -12.00
N GLU A 110 4.56 -22.00 -11.88
CA GLU A 110 5.01 -21.01 -12.86
C GLU A 110 4.90 -21.68 -14.22
N TRP A 111 3.98 -21.23 -15.06
CA TRP A 111 4.08 -21.54 -16.47
C TRP A 111 5.24 -20.70 -16.97
N GLU A 112 6.38 -21.37 -17.20
CA GLU A 112 7.42 -20.86 -18.07
C GLU A 112 6.75 -20.41 -19.37
N ASP A 113 6.86 -19.12 -19.69
CA ASP A 113 6.61 -18.60 -21.02
C ASP A 113 7.52 -19.37 -22.00
N THR A 114 6.99 -20.46 -22.54
CA THR A 114 7.50 -21.09 -23.74
C THR A 114 6.37 -21.06 -24.77
N ASP A 115 6.58 -20.15 -25.72
CA ASP A 115 5.97 -20.13 -27.05
C ASP A 115 4.46 -19.91 -27.11
N GLU A 116 4.08 -18.63 -27.23
CA GLU A 116 2.83 -18.19 -27.87
C GLU A 116 2.53 -18.97 -29.16
N PRO A 117 1.39 -19.68 -29.27
CA PRO A 117 0.83 -20.08 -30.54
C PRO A 117 -0.36 -19.18 -30.90
N ILE A 118 -0.20 -18.54 -32.05
CA ILE A 118 -1.12 -17.69 -32.81
C ILE A 118 -2.58 -18.19 -32.73
N TYR A 119 -3.48 -17.31 -32.26
CA TYR A 119 -4.93 -17.52 -32.28
C TYR A 119 -5.48 -17.50 -33.72
N GLN A 120 -6.17 -18.56 -34.11
CA GLN A 120 -7.14 -18.55 -35.22
C GLN A 120 -8.49 -19.04 -34.68
N PRO A 121 -9.58 -18.26 -34.78
CA PRO A 121 -10.89 -18.70 -34.31
C PRO A 121 -11.52 -19.67 -35.31
N ALA A 122 -11.95 -20.85 -34.84
CA ALA A 122 -12.86 -21.71 -35.57
C ALA A 122 -14.28 -21.50 -35.04
N GLU A 123 -15.23 -21.37 -35.97
CA GLU A 123 -16.67 -21.20 -35.72
C GLU A 123 -17.27 -22.45 -35.07
N ASP A 124 -18.32 -22.25 -34.28
CA ASP A 124 -19.16 -23.26 -33.61
C ASP A 124 -18.60 -23.95 -32.35
N PHE A 125 -18.68 -23.27 -31.19
CA PHE A 125 -18.85 -23.97 -29.90
C PHE A 125 -19.91 -23.31 -29.00
N PRO A 126 -20.87 -24.09 -28.44
CA PRO A 126 -21.95 -23.55 -27.62
C PRO A 126 -21.47 -23.07 -26.25
N THR A 127 -21.89 -21.86 -25.89
CA THR A 127 -21.82 -21.30 -24.54
C THR A 127 -22.48 -22.23 -23.52
N ILE A 128 -21.87 -22.34 -22.35
CA ILE A 128 -22.30 -23.02 -21.10
C ILE A 128 -21.50 -24.30 -20.85
N LEU A 129 -20.31 -24.11 -20.27
CA LEU A 129 -19.73 -24.86 -19.14
C LEU A 129 -18.45 -24.11 -18.69
N GLU A 130 -18.59 -22.93 -18.10
CA GLU A 130 -17.53 -22.38 -17.24
C GLU A 130 -17.88 -22.67 -15.77
N PRO A 131 -17.19 -23.61 -15.11
CA PRO A 131 -17.08 -23.55 -13.65
C PRO A 131 -15.64 -23.78 -13.14
N PRO A 132 -15.24 -23.23 -11.97
CA PRO A 132 -15.67 -21.99 -11.31
C PRO A 132 -14.45 -21.14 -10.88
N PHE A 133 -14.34 -19.87 -11.29
CA PHE A 133 -13.54 -18.83 -10.61
C PHE A 133 -12.09 -19.14 -10.20
N LEU A 134 -11.44 -20.17 -10.75
CA LEU A 134 -10.05 -20.47 -10.43
C LEU A 134 -9.19 -19.27 -10.85
N ASN A 135 -8.47 -18.72 -9.88
CA ASN A 135 -7.23 -18.00 -10.11
C ASN A 135 -7.26 -16.53 -10.62
N ARG A 136 -8.31 -15.74 -10.36
CA ARG A 136 -8.23 -14.30 -10.69
C ARG A 136 -7.45 -13.51 -9.63
N LYS A 137 -6.16 -13.25 -9.92
CA LYS A 137 -5.45 -12.05 -9.41
C LYS A 137 -6.40 -10.86 -9.54
N GLN A 138 -6.77 -10.22 -8.43
CA GLN A 138 -7.64 -9.05 -8.48
C GLN A 138 -6.86 -7.82 -8.03
N CYS A 139 -6.66 -6.89 -8.96
CA CYS A 139 -6.25 -5.55 -8.61
C CYS A 139 -7.43 -4.83 -7.94
N ILE A 140 -7.21 -4.31 -6.75
CA ILE A 140 -8.15 -3.42 -6.07
C ILE A 140 -7.49 -2.09 -5.75
N THR A 141 -8.30 -1.04 -5.65
CA THR A 141 -7.82 0.27 -5.20
C THR A 141 -7.82 0.31 -3.68
N ILE A 142 -6.66 0.48 -3.06
CA ILE A 142 -6.54 0.69 -1.62
C ILE A 142 -6.17 2.14 -1.37
N VAL A 143 -6.98 2.83 -0.58
CA VAL A 143 -6.68 4.17 -0.11
C VAL A 143 -6.02 4.05 1.27
N ASP A 144 -4.78 4.51 1.37
CA ASP A 144 -3.95 4.50 2.57
C ASP A 144 -3.50 5.94 2.93
N LYS A 145 -2.95 6.14 4.14
CA LYS A 145 -2.37 7.42 4.54
C LYS A 145 -1.24 7.90 3.61
N SER A 146 -0.57 6.99 2.91
CA SER A 146 0.46 7.29 1.90
C SER A 146 -0.12 7.71 0.55
N GLY A 147 -1.38 7.36 0.24
CA GLY A 147 -1.96 7.67 -1.07
C GLY A 147 -2.98 6.65 -1.54
N VAL A 148 -3.19 6.60 -2.85
CA VAL A 148 -4.16 5.73 -3.53
C VAL A 148 -3.39 4.72 -4.36
N HIS A 149 -3.45 3.47 -3.93
CA HIS A 149 -2.66 2.38 -4.48
C HIS A 149 -3.53 1.43 -5.29
N SER A 150 -3.04 0.96 -6.43
CA SER A 150 -3.62 -0.19 -7.12
C SER A 150 -2.77 -1.41 -6.81
N ILE A 151 -3.31 -2.35 -6.02
CA ILE A 151 -2.57 -3.50 -5.50
C ILE A 151 -3.27 -4.80 -5.84
N MET A 152 -2.45 -5.81 -6.14
CA MET A 152 -2.90 -7.17 -6.38
C MET A 152 -3.15 -7.89 -5.06
N ILE A 153 -4.35 -8.44 -4.92
CA ILE A 153 -4.77 -9.17 -3.72
C ILE A 153 -5.14 -10.61 -4.04
N ARG A 154 -4.76 -11.51 -3.13
CA ARG A 154 -5.18 -12.91 -3.08
C ARG A 154 -6.06 -13.15 -1.87
N PHE A 155 -7.33 -13.47 -2.12
CA PHE A 155 -8.26 -13.88 -1.07
C PHE A 155 -7.96 -15.31 -0.61
N CYS A 156 -8.13 -15.57 0.68
CA CYS A 156 -8.14 -16.92 1.24
C CYS A 156 -9.30 -17.74 0.65
N GLN A 157 -9.01 -18.98 0.27
CA GLN A 157 -9.95 -19.92 -0.33
C GLN A 157 -10.16 -21.19 0.52
N CYS A 158 -9.71 -21.19 1.78
CA CYS A 158 -9.98 -22.32 2.68
C CYS A 158 -11.50 -22.56 2.84
N PRO A 159 -11.94 -23.80 3.11
CA PRO A 159 -13.36 -24.11 3.29
C PRO A 159 -14.06 -23.29 4.39
N ASN A 160 -13.30 -22.84 5.39
CA ASN A 160 -13.75 -22.01 6.50
C ASN A 160 -13.43 -20.52 6.31
N ALA A 161 -13.02 -20.09 5.11
CA ALA A 161 -12.66 -18.70 4.86
C ALA A 161 -13.86 -17.77 5.05
N CYS A 162 -13.62 -16.64 5.69
CA CYS A 162 -14.60 -15.57 5.81
C CYS A 162 -14.96 -14.97 4.43
N THR A 163 -16.05 -14.22 4.37
CA THR A 163 -16.44 -13.48 3.16
C THR A 163 -15.38 -12.43 2.78
N PRO A 164 -15.23 -12.04 1.50
CA PRO A 164 -14.17 -11.14 1.02
C PRO A 164 -14.05 -9.81 1.79
N ASP A 165 -15.19 -9.23 2.18
CA ASP A 165 -15.25 -8.01 2.98
C ASP A 165 -14.66 -8.19 4.38
N LYS A 166 -14.93 -9.32 5.03
CA LYS A 166 -14.37 -9.66 6.34
C LYS A 166 -12.88 -9.96 6.26
N GLN A 167 -12.43 -10.66 5.21
CA GLN A 167 -11.00 -10.91 5.01
C GLN A 167 -10.20 -9.60 4.85
N LEU A 168 -10.75 -8.60 4.14
CA LEU A 168 -10.15 -7.26 4.07
C LEU A 168 -10.18 -6.58 5.45
N PHE A 169 -11.30 -6.66 6.15
CA PHE A 169 -11.47 -6.02 7.45
C PHE A 169 -10.50 -6.59 8.50
N GLU A 170 -10.27 -7.91 8.51
CA GLU A 170 -9.28 -8.59 9.35
C GLU A 170 -7.84 -8.11 9.06
N MET A 171 -7.55 -7.71 7.82
CA MET A 171 -6.27 -7.12 7.40
C MET A 171 -6.22 -5.60 7.58
N ALA A 172 -7.09 -5.04 8.44
CA ALA A 172 -7.20 -3.62 8.74
C ALA A 172 -7.57 -2.74 7.52
N MET A 173 -8.37 -3.29 6.60
CA MET A 173 -8.87 -2.59 5.42
C MET A 173 -10.39 -2.62 5.38
N PHE A 174 -11.01 -1.46 5.47
CA PHE A 174 -12.45 -1.30 5.39
C PHE A 174 -12.91 -1.34 3.91
N PRO A 175 -13.73 -2.33 3.50
CA PRO A 175 -14.19 -2.44 2.13
C PRO A 175 -15.26 -1.38 1.81
N ALA A 176 -15.16 -0.74 0.65
CA ALA A 176 -16.21 0.17 0.16
C ALA A 176 -17.44 -0.57 -0.39
N SER A 177 -17.32 -1.87 -0.67
CA SER A 177 -18.41 -2.74 -1.11
C SER A 177 -18.25 -4.14 -0.53
N PHE A 178 -19.35 -4.77 -0.13
CA PHE A 178 -19.31 -6.01 0.66
C PHE A 178 -19.24 -7.28 -0.21
N THR A 179 -19.96 -7.33 -1.32
CA THR A 179 -20.06 -8.55 -2.15
C THR A 179 -18.84 -8.78 -3.03
N ARG A 180 -18.36 -7.71 -3.69
CA ARG A 180 -17.20 -7.74 -4.59
C ARG A 180 -16.40 -6.45 -4.39
N PRO A 181 -15.48 -6.42 -3.42
CA PRO A 181 -14.69 -5.23 -3.12
C PRO A 181 -13.80 -4.88 -4.31
N LYS A 182 -13.94 -3.65 -4.80
CA LYS A 182 -12.99 -3.02 -5.76
C LYS A 182 -12.20 -1.89 -5.13
N THR A 183 -12.65 -1.40 -3.99
CA THR A 183 -12.02 -0.32 -3.24
C THR A 183 -12.05 -0.65 -1.76
N ALA A 184 -10.95 -0.41 -1.06
CA ALA A 184 -10.86 -0.50 0.39
C ALA A 184 -10.08 0.69 0.95
N PHE A 185 -10.33 1.01 2.22
CA PHE A 185 -9.66 2.09 2.96
C PHE A 185 -8.95 1.49 4.15
N THR A 186 -7.66 1.74 4.31
CA THR A 186 -6.94 1.26 5.51
C THR A 186 -7.50 1.94 6.76
N PHE A 187 -7.48 1.28 7.92
CA PHE A 187 -7.90 1.93 9.17
C PHE A 187 -7.08 3.21 9.45
N PRO A 188 -5.75 3.25 9.24
CA PRO A 188 -4.96 4.47 9.39
C PRO A 188 -5.46 5.68 8.57
N VAL A 189 -5.93 5.50 7.33
CA VAL A 189 -6.47 6.65 6.56
C VAL A 189 -7.79 7.14 7.12
N LEU A 190 -8.61 6.26 7.68
CA LEU A 190 -9.89 6.63 8.29
C LEU A 190 -9.69 7.35 9.63
N ASP A 191 -8.75 6.89 10.44
CA ASP A 191 -8.37 7.54 11.69
C ASP A 191 -7.69 8.89 11.42
N GLY A 192 -6.77 8.93 10.44
CA GLY A 192 -6.12 10.15 10.01
C GLY A 192 -7.11 11.17 9.45
N PHE A 193 -8.13 10.74 8.71
CA PHE A 193 -9.20 11.61 8.25
C PHE A 193 -10.00 12.19 9.42
N ALA A 194 -10.37 11.36 10.40
CA ALA A 194 -11.10 11.83 11.59
C ALA A 194 -10.27 12.85 12.39
N LEU A 195 -8.97 12.62 12.53
CA LEU A 195 -8.05 13.51 13.23
C LEU A 195 -7.84 14.84 12.47
N ASP A 196 -7.59 14.81 11.15
CA ASP A 196 -7.40 16.02 10.33
C ASP A 196 -8.68 16.88 10.27
N ASN A 197 -9.86 16.26 10.32
CA ASN A 197 -11.13 16.99 10.46
C ASN A 197 -11.26 17.67 11.83
N LEU A 198 -10.84 16.99 12.91
CA LEU A 198 -10.98 17.47 14.29
C LEU A 198 -9.98 18.60 14.59
N GLU A 199 -8.68 18.33 14.38
CA GLU A 199 -7.59 19.20 14.78
C GLU A 199 -7.36 20.32 13.77
N CYS A 200 -7.32 19.97 12.49
CA CYS A 200 -6.95 20.91 11.42
C CYS A 200 -8.16 21.55 10.72
N ARG A 201 -9.39 21.14 11.06
CA ARG A 201 -10.64 21.56 10.38
C ARG A 201 -10.56 21.37 8.86
N THR A 202 -9.82 20.36 8.42
CA THR A 202 -9.63 20.06 7.01
C THR A 202 -10.96 19.59 6.43
N SER A 203 -11.38 20.13 5.28
CA SER A 203 -12.57 19.62 4.59
C SER A 203 -12.27 18.24 4.00
N ALA A 204 -13.29 17.39 3.85
CA ALA A 204 -13.12 16.08 3.22
C ALA A 204 -12.52 16.14 1.82
N MET A 205 -12.85 17.18 1.05
CA MET A 205 -12.29 17.41 -0.28
C MET A 205 -10.80 17.74 -0.19
N ASN A 206 -10.39 18.61 0.74
CA ASN A 206 -8.98 18.95 0.94
C ASN A 206 -8.17 17.74 1.41
N TYR A 207 -8.74 16.93 2.30
CA TYR A 207 -8.12 15.69 2.75
C TYR A 207 -7.93 14.71 1.57
N TYR A 208 -8.95 14.51 0.74
CA TYR A 208 -8.81 13.64 -0.43
C TYR A 208 -7.81 14.19 -1.45
N ASN A 209 -7.77 15.51 -1.68
CA ASN A 209 -6.78 16.14 -2.53
C ASN A 209 -5.35 16.00 -1.98
N LYS A 210 -5.15 16.01 -0.65
CA LYS A 210 -3.88 15.66 -0.01
C LYS A 210 -3.46 14.23 -0.38
N LEU A 211 -4.36 13.25 -0.27
CA LEU A 211 -4.08 11.85 -0.69
C LEU A 211 -3.67 11.75 -2.16
N ARG A 212 -4.35 12.48 -3.05
CA ARG A 212 -4.00 12.52 -4.48
C ARG A 212 -2.60 13.08 -4.73
N ARG A 213 -2.21 14.11 -3.99
CA ARG A 213 -0.89 14.74 -4.11
C ARG A 213 0.24 13.90 -3.53
N MET A 214 -0.04 13.14 -2.47
CA MET A 214 0.90 12.14 -1.96
C MET A 214 1.10 11.04 -3.00
N THR A 215 0.01 10.53 -3.59
CA THR A 215 0.07 9.51 -4.65
C THR A 215 0.84 9.96 -5.90
N SER A 216 0.62 11.19 -6.35
CA SER A 216 1.36 11.78 -7.47
C SER A 216 1.38 13.30 -7.32
N SER A 217 2.55 13.84 -7.06
CA SER A 217 2.75 15.30 -6.96
C SER A 217 2.63 15.98 -8.33
N ILE A 218 3.02 15.28 -9.40
CA ILE A 218 3.06 15.78 -10.78
C ILE A 218 1.66 15.75 -11.42
N PHE A 219 0.95 14.62 -11.31
CA PHE A 219 -0.34 14.42 -11.97
C PHE A 219 -1.45 13.97 -11.00
N PRO A 220 -1.76 14.75 -9.95
CA PRO A 220 -2.75 14.37 -8.93
C PRO A 220 -4.15 14.18 -9.52
N HIS A 221 -4.45 14.83 -10.65
CA HIS A 221 -5.74 14.72 -11.32
C HIS A 221 -5.98 13.34 -11.97
N LEU A 222 -4.92 12.58 -12.28
CA LEU A 222 -5.01 11.23 -12.83
C LEU A 222 -5.26 10.16 -11.75
N VAL A 223 -5.05 10.51 -10.48
CA VAL A 223 -5.31 9.61 -9.35
C VAL A 223 -6.82 9.32 -9.26
N PRO A 224 -7.24 8.04 -9.15
CA PRO A 224 -8.65 7.67 -9.09
C PRO A 224 -9.41 8.44 -8.01
N ASP A 225 -10.56 9.01 -8.37
CA ASP A 225 -11.43 9.69 -7.42
C ASP A 225 -12.34 8.68 -6.70
N ARG A 226 -12.10 8.47 -5.41
CA ARG A 226 -12.87 7.64 -4.47
C ARG A 226 -13.45 8.49 -3.32
N TYR A 227 -13.63 9.79 -3.52
CA TYR A 227 -14.12 10.72 -2.51
C TYR A 227 -15.49 10.31 -1.94
N ARG A 228 -16.43 9.88 -2.81
CA ARG A 228 -17.77 9.47 -2.39
C ARG A 228 -17.73 8.25 -1.49
N GLU A 229 -16.86 7.29 -1.81
CA GLU A 229 -16.62 6.10 -1.02
C GLU A 229 -15.98 6.44 0.32
N LEU A 230 -15.00 7.36 0.36
CA LEU A 230 -14.40 7.85 1.61
C LEU A 230 -15.48 8.41 2.54
N MET A 231 -16.35 9.28 2.02
CA MET A 231 -17.41 9.90 2.83
C MET A 231 -18.37 8.87 3.43
N ARG A 232 -18.69 7.80 2.69
CA ARG A 232 -19.54 6.72 3.18
C ARG A 232 -18.82 5.86 4.22
N VAL A 233 -17.62 5.38 3.89
CA VAL A 233 -16.84 4.47 4.75
C VAL A 233 -16.43 5.17 6.04
N ALA A 234 -16.03 6.45 5.99
CA ALA A 234 -15.69 7.21 7.20
C ALA A 234 -16.86 7.34 8.19
N ARG A 235 -18.10 7.49 7.69
CA ARG A 235 -19.30 7.48 8.55
C ARG A 235 -19.53 6.12 9.21
N GLN A 236 -19.38 5.05 8.44
CA GLN A 236 -19.51 3.68 8.95
C GLN A 236 -18.43 3.37 9.98
N TRP A 237 -17.19 3.76 9.71
CA TRP A 237 -16.06 3.62 10.63
C TRP A 237 -16.29 4.34 11.95
N ARG A 238 -16.74 5.60 11.89
CA ARG A 238 -17.07 6.38 13.10
C ARG A 238 -18.13 5.70 13.96
N GLN A 239 -19.13 5.07 13.34
CA GLN A 239 -20.14 4.34 14.08
C GLN A 239 -19.55 3.12 14.80
N LEU A 240 -18.72 2.33 14.12
CA LEU A 240 -18.06 1.16 14.71
C LEU A 240 -17.11 1.53 15.83
N THR A 241 -16.28 2.56 15.64
CA THR A 241 -15.33 3.02 16.66
C THR A 241 -16.07 3.58 17.89
N HIS A 242 -17.16 4.33 17.68
CA HIS A 242 -18.00 4.83 18.77
C HIS A 242 -18.63 3.70 19.61
N ILE A 243 -19.22 2.70 18.94
CA ILE A 243 -19.80 1.52 19.62
C ILE A 243 -18.71 0.79 20.42
N THR A 244 -17.54 0.57 19.82
CA THR A 244 -16.43 -0.16 20.42
C THR A 244 -15.89 0.55 21.67
N VAL A 245 -15.63 1.86 21.59
CA VAL A 245 -15.19 2.67 22.73
C VAL A 245 -16.23 2.68 23.85
N THR A 246 -17.51 2.81 23.49
CA THR A 246 -18.62 2.80 24.47
C THR A 246 -18.69 1.46 25.19
N TYR A 247 -18.61 0.36 24.46
CA TYR A 247 -18.58 -0.99 25.01
C TYR A 247 -17.42 -1.21 25.98
N PHE A 248 -16.19 -0.82 25.61
CA PHE A 248 -15.04 -0.92 26.51
C PHE A 248 -15.15 -0.04 27.75
N ARG A 249 -15.75 1.16 27.65
CA ARG A 249 -16.02 2.03 28.80
C ARG A 249 -17.02 1.40 29.77
N ILE A 250 -18.07 0.75 29.27
CA ILE A 250 -19.06 0.05 30.10
C ILE A 250 -18.41 -1.14 30.82
N ILE A 251 -17.64 -1.97 30.13
CA ILE A 251 -16.97 -3.13 30.74
C ILE A 251 -15.95 -2.69 31.80
N ARG A 252 -15.11 -1.69 31.49
CA ARG A 252 -14.13 -1.18 32.46
C ARG A 252 -14.78 -0.42 33.61
N GLY A 253 -15.94 0.19 33.40
CA GLY A 253 -16.74 0.85 34.43
C GLY A 253 -17.41 -0.12 35.41
N ASN A 254 -17.82 -1.30 34.94
CA ASN A 254 -18.43 -2.34 35.76
C ASN A 254 -17.43 -3.25 36.51
N GLY A 255 -16.12 -3.05 36.33
CA GLY A 255 -15.05 -3.82 36.98
C GLY A 255 -14.50 -3.21 38.28
N ARG A 256 -15.21 -2.25 38.89
CA ARG A 256 -14.91 -1.71 40.22
C ARG A 256 -16.16 -1.76 41.09
N ALA A 257 -16.40 -2.92 41.69
CA ALA A 257 -17.26 -3.13 42.85
C ALA A 257 -16.61 -4.18 43.73
#